data_AF-A0A954S4N4-F1
#
_entry.id   AF-A0A954S4N4-F1
#
_cell.length_a   1.000
_cell.length_b   1.000
_cell.length_c   1.000
_cell.angle_alpha   90.00
_cell.angle_beta   90.00
_cell.angle_gamma   90.00
#
_symmetry.space_group_name_H-M   'P 1'
#
loop_
_entity.id
_entity.type
_entity.pdbx_description
1 polymer ?
#
loop_
_entity_poly.entity_id
_entity_poly.type
_entity_poly.pdbx_seq_one_letter_code
_entity_poly.pdbx_strand_id
1 'polypeptide(L)'
;MRRLHYWVFLLVCGSLALPMSVLSFDDNTPLPKADQKLATRAEAILKRHCYDCHGDGGSDEGGFNFALNLPRLVATRKVVAGDVDASPLFQRIIKGEMPPEDAETRMSEKDVEWLKRWITSGAPVGTPKKERPYVSRESVLKQIAKDLKAAETRDRRFLRYLTITHLYNAGLSEGELDTVRLAMSKLLNSLSWERELIKPQPIDSEKTVFRFDLRSLRWSRETWEQLRNASPFAFESSNEWLTECSQLSDCPRPMIRGDWFVADASRPPLYHSLLDLPDTLDGLENQLRIKFQQNIEQDRAARAGFTQSGVSNNPRIIERHRISDGYCWISHDFASSVGNANFFRHPLQFQADGGEVIFS
;
A
#
# COMPACT_ATOMS: atom_id res chain seq x y z
N MET A 1 -72.28 -1.21 -19.59
CA MET A 1 -72.21 -1.07 -21.06
C MET A 1 -71.21 0.02 -21.42
N ARG A 2 -70.11 -0.35 -22.08
CA ARG A 2 -69.48 0.30 -23.26
C ARG A 2 -68.05 -0.24 -23.37
N ARG A 3 -67.83 -1.07 -24.39
CA ARG A 3 -66.52 -1.59 -24.86
C ARG A 3 -65.75 -0.46 -25.54
N LEU A 4 -64.42 -0.45 -25.42
CA LEU A 4 -63.54 0.24 -26.36
C LEU A 4 -62.36 -0.68 -26.75
N HIS A 5 -61.96 -0.55 -28.01
CA HIS A 5 -61.21 -1.49 -28.82
C HIS A 5 -59.69 -1.40 -28.64
N TYR A 6 -59.01 -2.54 -28.69
CA TYR A 6 -57.56 -2.64 -28.83
C TYR A 6 -57.16 -2.48 -30.30
N TRP A 7 -56.19 -1.61 -30.58
CA TRP A 7 -55.45 -1.58 -31.84
C TRP A 7 -54.03 -2.11 -31.58
N VAL A 8 -53.69 -3.17 -32.29
CA VAL A 8 -52.35 -3.79 -32.31
C VAL A 8 -51.59 -3.18 -33.48
N PHE A 9 -50.47 -2.52 -33.21
CA PHE A 9 -49.49 -2.15 -34.25
C PHE A 9 -48.33 -3.14 -34.21
N LEU A 10 -48.21 -3.92 -35.29
CA LEU A 10 -47.11 -4.84 -35.56
C LEU A 10 -45.94 -4.05 -36.20
N LEU A 11 -44.82 -3.98 -35.50
CA LEU A 11 -43.58 -3.40 -36.02
C LEU A 11 -42.62 -4.54 -36.35
N VAL A 12 -42.48 -4.84 -37.65
CA VAL A 12 -41.56 -5.85 -38.18
C VAL A 12 -40.16 -5.22 -38.25
N CYS A 13 -39.27 -5.61 -37.33
CA CYS A 13 -37.84 -5.32 -37.41
C CYS A 13 -37.12 -6.54 -38.01
N GLY A 14 -36.70 -6.43 -39.27
CA GLY A 14 -35.86 -7.42 -39.94
C GLY A 14 -34.45 -7.42 -39.35
N SER A 15 -34.06 -8.55 -38.77
CA SER A 15 -32.74 -8.80 -38.18
C SER A 15 -31.81 -9.36 -39.26
N LEU A 16 -30.81 -8.57 -39.68
CA LEU A 16 -29.64 -9.07 -40.39
C LEU A 16 -28.60 -9.49 -39.34
N ALA A 17 -28.55 -10.79 -39.06
CA ALA A 17 -27.52 -11.40 -38.22
C ALA A 17 -26.27 -11.66 -39.07
N LEU A 18 -25.20 -10.87 -38.86
CA LEU A 18 -23.85 -11.27 -39.24
C LEU A 18 -23.27 -12.12 -38.11
N PRO A 19 -22.65 -13.28 -38.39
CA PRO A 19 -22.03 -14.09 -37.35
C PRO A 19 -20.81 -13.34 -36.81
N MET A 20 -20.89 -12.95 -35.53
CA MET A 20 -19.76 -12.44 -34.78
C MET A 20 -18.87 -13.65 -34.46
N SER A 21 -17.89 -13.92 -35.32
CA SER A 21 -16.85 -14.90 -35.05
C SER A 21 -16.09 -14.45 -33.81
N VAL A 22 -16.37 -15.09 -32.67
CA VAL A 22 -15.60 -14.94 -31.44
C VAL A 22 -14.24 -15.58 -31.72
N LEU A 23 -13.22 -14.75 -31.98
CA LEU A 23 -11.83 -15.20 -31.96
C LEU A 23 -11.51 -15.60 -30.52
N SER A 24 -11.47 -16.91 -30.28
CA SER A 24 -10.88 -17.47 -29.07
C SER A 24 -9.39 -17.14 -29.09
N PHE A 25 -8.95 -16.24 -28.22
CA PHE A 25 -7.53 -16.07 -27.93
C PHE A 25 -7.11 -17.26 -27.06
N ASP A 26 -6.47 -18.25 -27.67
CA ASP A 26 -5.69 -19.24 -26.94
C ASP A 26 -4.44 -18.55 -26.39
N ASP A 27 -4.40 -18.31 -25.07
CA ASP A 27 -3.27 -17.73 -24.31
C ASP A 27 -1.95 -18.54 -24.44
N ASN A 28 -2.00 -19.72 -25.08
CA ASN A 28 -0.86 -20.60 -25.28
C ASN A 28 -0.24 -20.54 -26.68
N THR A 29 -0.70 -19.64 -27.57
CA THR A 29 -0.10 -19.48 -28.89
C THR A 29 1.20 -18.67 -28.78
N PRO A 30 2.37 -19.19 -29.18
CA PRO A 30 3.61 -18.43 -29.13
C PRO A 30 3.47 -17.13 -29.91
N LEU A 31 3.82 -16.00 -29.29
CA LEU A 31 3.82 -14.69 -29.96
C LEU A 31 4.62 -14.76 -31.26
N PRO A 32 4.20 -14.04 -32.32
CA PRO A 32 5.00 -13.87 -33.53
C PRO A 32 6.44 -13.48 -33.18
N LYS A 33 7.44 -14.04 -33.89
CA LYS A 33 8.87 -13.77 -33.61
C LYS A 33 9.23 -12.27 -33.57
N ALA A 34 8.50 -11.45 -34.33
CA ALA A 34 8.66 -9.99 -34.34
C ALA A 34 8.22 -9.37 -33.00
N ASP A 35 7.11 -9.82 -32.44
CA ASP A 35 6.54 -9.34 -31.18
C ASP A 35 7.41 -9.76 -29.99
N GLN A 36 7.96 -10.97 -30.04
CA GLN A 36 8.90 -11.42 -29.02
C GLN A 36 10.21 -10.61 -29.04
N LYS A 37 10.69 -10.23 -30.23
CA LYS A 37 11.86 -9.35 -30.37
C LYS A 37 11.58 -7.94 -29.84
N LEU A 38 10.38 -7.40 -30.10
CA LEU A 38 9.95 -6.10 -29.59
C LEU A 38 9.88 -6.12 -28.05
N ALA A 39 9.21 -7.12 -27.47
CA ALA A 39 9.11 -7.31 -26.03
C ALA A 39 10.50 -7.44 -25.36
N THR A 40 11.36 -8.32 -25.89
CA THR A 40 12.72 -8.54 -25.35
C THR A 40 13.55 -7.24 -25.41
N ARG A 41 13.44 -6.47 -26.49
CA ARG A 41 14.17 -5.21 -26.62
C ARG A 41 13.62 -4.14 -25.69
N ALA A 42 12.30 -4.04 -25.54
CA ALA A 42 11.67 -3.13 -24.59
C ALA A 42 12.08 -3.44 -23.15
N GLU A 43 12.02 -4.71 -22.74
CA GLU A 43 12.48 -5.14 -21.42
C GLU A 43 13.96 -4.79 -21.18
N ALA A 44 14.83 -4.98 -22.17
CA ALA A 44 16.25 -4.62 -22.05
C ALA A 44 16.47 -3.10 -21.89
N ILE A 45 15.67 -2.27 -22.57
CA ILE A 45 15.72 -0.80 -22.44
C ILE A 45 15.21 -0.37 -21.06
N LEU A 46 14.06 -0.90 -20.62
CA LEU A 46 13.50 -0.62 -19.30
C LEU A 46 14.44 -1.11 -18.19
N LYS A 47 15.14 -2.24 -18.41
CA LYS A 47 16.13 -2.75 -17.46
C LYS A 47 17.31 -1.80 -17.32
N ARG A 48 17.77 -1.24 -18.44
CA ARG A 48 18.93 -0.35 -18.46
C ARG A 48 18.65 1.02 -17.83
N HIS A 49 17.46 1.57 -18.07
CA HIS A 49 17.19 2.99 -17.78
C HIS A 49 16.18 3.20 -16.65
N CYS A 50 15.43 2.16 -16.25
CA CYS A 50 14.35 2.30 -15.27
C CYS A 50 14.54 1.40 -14.04
N TYR A 51 15.21 0.26 -14.15
CA TYR A 51 15.21 -0.76 -13.10
C TYR A 51 15.90 -0.34 -11.80
N ASP A 52 16.90 0.53 -11.86
CA ASP A 52 17.65 0.90 -10.65
C ASP A 52 16.78 1.69 -9.65
N CYS A 53 15.84 2.52 -10.13
CA CYS A 53 14.88 3.21 -9.28
C CYS A 53 13.52 2.49 -9.20
N HIS A 54 13.09 1.86 -10.30
CA HIS A 54 11.74 1.31 -10.49
C HIS A 54 11.70 -0.22 -10.62
N GLY A 55 12.74 -0.91 -10.15
CA GLY A 55 12.87 -2.36 -10.12
C GLY A 55 12.95 -2.93 -8.71
N ASP A 56 13.25 -4.22 -8.61
CA ASP A 56 13.37 -4.90 -7.33
C ASP A 56 14.56 -4.36 -6.54
N GLY A 57 14.30 -3.81 -5.34
CA GLY A 57 15.34 -3.20 -4.50
C GLY A 57 15.73 -1.78 -4.90
N GLY A 58 15.05 -1.17 -5.88
CA GLY A 58 15.18 0.24 -6.21
C GLY A 58 14.50 1.18 -5.20
N SER A 59 14.59 2.49 -5.44
CA SER A 59 14.02 3.54 -4.58
C SER A 59 12.48 3.57 -4.50
N ASP A 60 11.78 2.79 -5.34
CA ASP A 60 10.30 2.76 -5.47
C ASP A 60 9.70 4.17 -5.67
N GLU A 61 10.40 4.98 -6.46
CA GLU A 61 10.00 6.36 -6.70
C GLU A 61 8.62 6.45 -7.35
N GLY A 62 7.72 7.16 -6.67
CA GLY A 62 6.34 7.33 -7.10
C GLY A 62 5.48 6.06 -7.01
N GLY A 63 5.88 5.05 -6.22
CA GLY A 63 5.14 3.79 -6.08
C GLY A 63 5.14 2.96 -7.36
N PHE A 64 6.22 3.05 -8.13
CA PHE A 64 6.43 2.37 -9.40
C PHE A 64 7.70 1.53 -9.30
N ASN A 65 7.58 0.26 -8.91
CA ASN A 65 8.68 -0.71 -8.77
C ASN A 65 8.52 -1.97 -9.64
N PHE A 66 7.70 -1.87 -10.70
CA PHE A 66 7.39 -2.98 -11.61
C PHE A 66 7.76 -2.68 -13.07
N ALA A 67 8.82 -1.89 -13.30
CA ALA A 67 9.20 -1.42 -14.63
C ALA A 67 9.49 -2.54 -15.65
N LEU A 68 9.80 -3.77 -15.21
CA LEU A 68 10.03 -4.91 -16.09
C LEU A 68 8.82 -5.84 -16.25
N ASN A 69 7.68 -5.54 -15.62
CA ASN A 69 6.46 -6.31 -15.77
C ASN A 69 5.63 -5.76 -16.93
N LEU A 70 6.01 -6.08 -18.17
CA LEU A 70 5.33 -5.59 -19.38
C LEU A 70 3.81 -5.85 -19.36
N PRO A 71 3.30 -7.05 -18.98
CA PRO A 71 1.86 -7.27 -18.83
C PRO A 71 1.20 -6.27 -17.89
N ARG A 72 1.81 -6.01 -16.73
CA ARG A 72 1.28 -5.07 -15.76
C ARG A 72 1.38 -3.62 -16.21
N LEU A 73 2.42 -3.22 -16.94
CA LEU A 73 2.51 -1.88 -17.53
C LEU A 73 1.30 -1.58 -18.42
N VAL A 74 0.89 -2.57 -19.22
CA VAL A 74 -0.30 -2.47 -20.09
C VAL A 74 -1.58 -2.53 -19.25
N ALA A 75 -1.71 -3.50 -18.34
CA ALA A 75 -2.92 -3.67 -17.52
C ALA A 75 -3.22 -2.46 -16.61
N THR A 76 -2.17 -1.79 -16.12
CA THR A 76 -2.29 -0.57 -15.28
C THR A 76 -2.30 0.73 -16.09
N ARG A 77 -2.35 0.65 -17.42
CA ARG A 77 -2.33 1.78 -18.36
C ARG A 77 -1.15 2.74 -18.16
N LYS A 78 -0.04 2.27 -17.60
CA LYS A 78 1.24 3.00 -17.65
C LYS A 78 1.78 3.02 -19.08
N VAL A 79 1.44 1.98 -19.84
CA VAL A 79 1.55 1.91 -21.30
C VAL A 79 0.16 1.62 -21.86
N VAL A 80 -0.27 2.40 -22.84
CA VAL A 80 -1.50 2.17 -23.60
C VAL A 80 -1.09 1.54 -24.93
N ALA A 81 -1.45 0.27 -25.11
CA ALA A 81 -1.09 -0.49 -26.31
C ALA A 81 -1.60 0.21 -27.57
N GLY A 82 -0.69 0.48 -28.52
CA GLY A 82 -0.99 1.18 -29.77
C GLY A 82 -0.96 2.70 -29.70
N ASP A 83 -0.95 3.30 -28.49
CA ASP A 83 -1.08 4.75 -28.30
C ASP A 83 0.02 5.32 -27.40
N VAL A 84 0.97 5.98 -28.05
CA VAL A 84 2.14 6.59 -27.40
C VAL A 84 1.76 7.86 -26.65
N ASP A 85 0.78 8.61 -27.15
CA ASP A 85 0.37 9.89 -26.57
C ASP A 85 -0.45 9.66 -25.30
N ALA A 86 -1.26 8.60 -25.29
CA ALA A 86 -2.00 8.17 -24.11
C ALA A 86 -1.15 7.39 -23.09
N SER A 87 0.11 7.04 -23.38
CA SER A 87 0.98 6.24 -22.50
C SER A 87 1.76 7.10 -21.49
N PRO A 88 1.37 7.16 -20.18
CA PRO A 88 2.02 8.05 -19.22
C PRO A 88 3.52 7.78 -19.02
N LEU A 89 3.94 6.51 -19.14
CA LEU A 89 5.36 6.14 -19.08
C LEU A 89 6.15 6.84 -20.19
N PHE A 90 5.64 6.81 -21.43
CA PHE A 90 6.32 7.45 -22.56
C PHE A 90 6.27 8.98 -22.48
N GLN A 91 5.16 9.54 -21.98
CA GLN A 91 5.03 10.98 -21.75
C GLN A 91 6.11 11.53 -20.80
N ARG A 92 6.44 10.80 -19.74
CA ARG A 92 7.54 11.20 -18.83
C ARG A 92 8.91 11.15 -19.50
N ILE A 93 9.14 10.17 -20.38
CA ILE A 93 10.39 10.05 -21.14
C ILE A 93 10.57 11.25 -22.07
N ILE A 94 9.56 11.61 -22.86
CA ILE A 94 9.67 12.72 -23.82
C ILE A 94 9.75 14.09 -23.16
N LYS A 95 9.17 14.25 -21.96
CA LYS A 95 9.33 15.46 -21.15
C LYS A 95 10.71 15.56 -20.50
N GLY A 96 11.53 14.52 -20.61
CA GLY A 96 12.85 14.46 -19.99
C GLY A 96 12.82 14.28 -18.47
N GLU A 97 11.63 14.04 -17.89
CA GLU A 97 11.43 13.82 -16.44
C GLU A 97 12.01 12.48 -15.98
N MET A 98 12.08 11.49 -16.87
CA MET A 98 12.57 10.15 -16.57
C MET A 98 13.52 9.65 -17.67
N PRO A 99 14.69 9.07 -17.33
CA PRO A 99 15.28 8.97 -15.99
C PRO A 99 15.59 10.35 -15.37
N PRO A 100 15.72 10.52 -14.04
CA PRO A 100 15.99 11.83 -13.44
C PRO A 100 17.36 12.41 -13.88
N GLU A 101 17.60 13.70 -13.62
CA GLU A 101 18.83 14.39 -14.08
C GLU A 101 20.11 13.81 -13.49
N ASP A 102 20.03 13.22 -12.30
CA ASP A 102 21.12 12.58 -11.57
C ASP A 102 21.32 11.10 -11.94
N ALA A 103 20.50 10.53 -12.83
CA ALA A 103 20.66 9.17 -13.30
C ALA A 103 21.95 9.00 -14.13
N GLU A 104 22.71 7.93 -13.86
CA GLU A 104 23.99 7.67 -14.54
C GLU A 104 23.86 7.54 -16.06
N THR A 105 22.72 7.04 -16.54
CA THR A 105 22.47 6.88 -17.98
C THR A 105 21.16 7.51 -18.41
N ARG A 106 21.24 8.55 -19.25
CA ARG A 106 20.09 9.08 -19.98
C ARG A 106 19.74 8.20 -21.18
N MET A 107 18.48 8.23 -21.57
CA MET A 107 18.00 7.48 -22.72
C MET A 107 18.56 8.05 -24.03
N SER A 108 19.05 7.16 -24.88
CA SER A 108 19.43 7.54 -26.25
C SER A 108 18.18 7.71 -27.12
N GLU A 109 18.24 8.59 -28.13
CA GLU A 109 17.16 8.74 -29.12
C GLU A 109 16.75 7.40 -29.75
N LYS A 110 17.74 6.52 -29.96
CA LYS A 110 17.52 5.17 -30.48
C LYS A 110 16.69 4.30 -29.53
N ASP A 111 16.95 4.37 -28.23
CA ASP A 111 16.18 3.61 -27.24
C ASP A 111 14.75 4.17 -27.08
N VAL A 112 14.60 5.51 -27.14
CA VAL A 112 13.28 6.16 -27.15
C VAL A 112 12.46 5.71 -28.37
N GLU A 113 13.05 5.71 -29.56
CA GLU A 113 12.38 5.25 -30.78
C GLU A 113 12.01 3.76 -30.72
N TRP A 114 12.85 2.93 -30.10
CA TRP A 114 12.52 1.52 -29.87
C TRP A 114 11.32 1.34 -28.95
N LEU A 115 11.23 2.10 -27.84
CA LEU A 115 10.05 2.04 -26.97
C LEU A 115 8.81 2.56 -27.69
N LYS A 116 8.93 3.66 -28.45
CA LYS A 116 7.84 4.19 -29.28
C LYS A 116 7.30 3.10 -30.19
N ARG A 117 8.19 2.42 -30.92
CA ARG A 117 7.84 1.32 -31.82
C ARG A 117 7.20 0.14 -31.09
N TRP A 118 7.70 -0.23 -29.91
CA TRP A 118 7.11 -1.28 -29.11
C TRP A 118 5.66 -0.94 -28.72
N ILE A 119 5.42 0.28 -28.24
CA ILE A 119 4.08 0.76 -27.86
C ILE A 119 3.15 0.81 -29.07
N THR A 120 3.55 1.44 -30.17
CA THR A 120 2.72 1.53 -31.39
C THR A 120 2.41 0.18 -32.01
N SER A 121 3.28 -0.82 -31.81
CA SER A 121 3.05 -2.21 -32.27
C SER A 121 2.14 -3.00 -31.33
N GLY A 122 1.38 -2.35 -30.45
CA GLY A 122 0.47 -2.99 -29.52
C GLY A 122 1.11 -3.43 -28.19
N ALA A 123 2.31 -2.94 -27.88
CA ALA A 123 3.04 -3.25 -26.64
C ALA A 123 3.11 -4.76 -26.32
N PRO A 124 3.62 -5.61 -27.24
CA PRO A 124 3.68 -7.04 -27.01
C PRO A 124 4.47 -7.35 -25.74
N VAL A 125 3.93 -8.22 -24.90
CA VAL A 125 4.42 -8.44 -23.52
C VAL A 125 5.44 -9.58 -23.41
N GLY A 126 5.75 -10.25 -24.52
CA GLY A 126 6.67 -11.39 -24.56
C GLY A 126 6.03 -12.67 -24.02
N THR A 127 6.82 -13.75 -23.95
CA THR A 127 6.37 -15.00 -23.33
C THR A 127 6.18 -14.81 -21.83
N PRO A 128 5.10 -15.34 -21.23
CA PRO A 128 4.89 -15.29 -19.79
C PRO A 128 6.15 -15.75 -19.05
N LYS A 129 6.62 -14.98 -18.06
CA LYS A 129 7.65 -15.44 -17.12
C LYS A 129 7.19 -16.78 -16.52
N LYS A 130 8.13 -17.72 -16.33
CA LYS A 130 7.90 -19.05 -15.72
C LYS A 130 6.80 -18.97 -14.66
N GLU A 131 5.73 -19.74 -14.85
CA GLU A 131 4.62 -19.80 -13.90
C GLU A 131 5.16 -20.19 -12.52
N ARG A 132 5.02 -19.27 -11.57
CA ARG A 132 5.26 -19.56 -10.16
C ARG A 132 4.19 -20.55 -9.68
N PRO A 133 4.52 -21.53 -8.83
CA PRO A 133 3.52 -22.47 -8.33
C PRO A 133 2.39 -21.71 -7.63
N TYR A 134 1.14 -21.94 -8.05
CA TYR A 134 -0.02 -21.33 -7.40
C TYR A 134 -0.17 -21.87 -5.98
N VAL A 135 -0.27 -20.96 -5.00
CA VAL A 135 -0.50 -21.33 -3.60
C VAL A 135 -1.99 -21.21 -3.30
N SER A 136 -2.65 -22.35 -3.10
CA SER A 136 -4.07 -22.37 -2.79
C SER A 136 -4.36 -21.86 -1.37
N ARG A 137 -5.57 -21.34 -1.17
CA ARG A 137 -6.06 -20.95 0.16
C ARG A 137 -6.02 -22.11 1.16
N GLU A 138 -6.32 -23.32 0.70
CA GLU A 138 -6.23 -24.53 1.52
C GLU A 138 -4.78 -24.80 1.96
N SER A 139 -3.81 -24.60 1.07
CA SER A 139 -2.37 -24.70 1.40
C SER A 139 -1.98 -23.69 2.48
N VAL A 140 -2.40 -22.42 2.36
CA VAL A 140 -2.17 -21.39 3.39
C VAL A 140 -2.75 -21.81 4.75
N LEU A 141 -4.00 -22.28 4.77
CA LEU A 141 -4.65 -22.73 6.01
C LEU A 141 -3.95 -23.95 6.62
N LYS A 142 -3.54 -24.92 5.80
CA LYS A 142 -2.74 -26.08 6.23
C LYS A 142 -1.42 -25.67 6.87
N GLN A 143 -0.74 -24.68 6.28
CA GLN A 143 0.51 -24.14 6.82
C GLN A 143 0.29 -23.46 8.17
N ILE A 144 -0.76 -22.65 8.31
CA ILE A 144 -1.13 -22.02 9.59
C ILE A 144 -1.49 -23.07 10.64
N ALA A 145 -2.31 -24.08 10.30
CA ALA A 145 -2.67 -25.14 11.23
C ALA A 145 -1.43 -25.94 11.68
N LYS A 146 -0.51 -26.25 10.76
CA LYS A 146 0.78 -26.90 11.06
C LYS A 146 1.61 -26.05 12.01
N ASP A 147 1.70 -24.74 11.75
CA ASP A 147 2.45 -23.80 12.58
C ASP A 147 1.87 -23.67 13.99
N LEU A 148 0.54 -23.55 14.12
CA LEU A 148 -0.17 -23.54 15.40
C LEU A 148 0.03 -24.84 16.18
N LYS A 149 0.01 -26.00 15.52
CA LYS A 149 0.27 -27.31 16.17
C LYS A 149 1.70 -27.43 16.68
N ALA A 150 2.67 -26.85 15.96
CA ALA A 150 4.07 -26.84 16.36
C ALA A 150 4.36 -25.86 17.52
N ALA A 151 3.52 -24.84 17.69
CA ALA A 151 3.61 -23.90 18.81
C ALA A 151 3.13 -24.52 20.14
N GLU A 152 3.72 -24.01 21.23
CA GLU A 152 3.31 -24.31 22.61
C GLU A 152 1.82 -24.03 22.81
N THR A 153 1.10 -24.96 23.45
CA THR A 153 -0.37 -24.90 23.61
C THR A 153 -0.85 -23.58 24.22
N ARG A 154 -0.10 -23.04 25.19
CA ARG A 154 -0.44 -21.77 25.88
C ARG A 154 -0.27 -20.52 24.99
N ASP A 155 0.55 -20.62 23.94
CA ASP A 155 0.91 -19.49 23.09
C ASP A 155 0.00 -19.37 21.87
N ARG A 156 -0.59 -20.48 21.40
CA ARG A 156 -1.44 -20.54 20.20
C ARG A 156 -2.53 -19.47 20.16
N ARG A 157 -3.13 -19.15 21.31
CA ARG A 157 -4.19 -18.13 21.42
C ARG A 157 -3.75 -16.71 21.09
N PHE A 158 -2.46 -16.43 21.13
CA PHE A 158 -1.86 -15.12 20.85
C PHE A 158 -1.27 -15.01 19.44
N LEU A 159 -1.13 -16.13 18.72
CA LEU A 159 -0.54 -16.13 17.38
C LEU A 159 -1.55 -15.63 16.35
N ARG A 160 -1.12 -14.68 15.51
CA ARG A 160 -1.87 -14.12 14.39
C ARG A 160 -1.02 -14.09 13.13
N TYR A 161 -1.69 -13.98 11.99
CA TYR A 161 -1.06 -14.14 10.69
C TYR A 161 -1.44 -13.00 9.74
N LEU A 162 -0.46 -12.47 9.01
CA LEU A 162 -0.68 -11.66 7.82
C LEU A 162 -0.37 -12.50 6.58
N THR A 163 -1.16 -12.38 5.53
CA THR A 163 -0.88 -13.05 4.25
C THR A 163 -0.83 -12.08 3.08
N ILE A 164 0.14 -12.29 2.20
CA ILE A 164 0.29 -11.63 0.91
C ILE A 164 0.26 -12.65 -0.25
N THR A 165 -0.20 -13.87 0.02
CA THR A 165 -0.20 -14.98 -0.94
C THR A 165 -0.99 -14.63 -2.21
N HIS A 166 -2.03 -13.81 -2.12
CA HIS A 166 -2.77 -13.34 -3.29
C HIS A 166 -1.93 -12.41 -4.18
N LEU A 167 -1.02 -11.61 -3.62
CA LEU A 167 -0.10 -10.78 -4.41
C LEU A 167 0.95 -11.65 -5.09
N TYR A 168 1.47 -12.64 -4.36
CA TYR A 168 2.36 -13.64 -4.94
C TYR A 168 1.67 -14.33 -6.11
N ASN A 169 0.46 -14.86 -5.93
CA ASN A 169 -0.31 -15.51 -6.99
C ASN A 169 -0.68 -14.55 -8.15
N ALA A 170 -0.79 -13.24 -7.89
CA ALA A 170 -1.05 -12.22 -8.91
C ALA A 170 0.18 -11.85 -9.75
N GLY A 171 1.36 -12.42 -9.45
CA GLY A 171 2.53 -12.25 -10.29
C GLY A 171 3.45 -11.09 -9.91
N LEU A 172 3.32 -10.50 -8.72
CA LEU A 172 4.25 -9.47 -8.22
C LEU A 172 5.69 -10.00 -8.18
N SER A 173 6.69 -9.21 -8.54
CA SER A 173 8.10 -9.64 -8.44
C SER A 173 8.57 -9.75 -6.97
N GLU A 174 9.73 -10.37 -6.73
CA GLU A 174 10.22 -10.53 -5.36
C GLU A 174 10.52 -9.20 -4.66
N GLY A 175 11.01 -8.18 -5.37
CA GLY A 175 11.23 -6.86 -4.78
C GLY A 175 9.91 -6.17 -4.43
N GLU A 176 8.88 -6.30 -5.26
CA GLU A 176 7.54 -5.82 -4.92
C GLU A 176 6.98 -6.51 -3.68
N LEU A 177 7.14 -7.84 -3.58
CA LEU A 177 6.75 -8.58 -2.39
C LEU A 177 7.56 -8.14 -1.17
N ASP A 178 8.86 -7.89 -1.31
CA ASP A 178 9.73 -7.37 -0.24
C ASP A 178 9.28 -5.98 0.23
N THR A 179 8.87 -5.08 -0.66
CA THR A 179 8.27 -3.79 -0.28
C THR A 179 7.05 -4.01 0.60
N VAL A 180 6.14 -4.93 0.25
CA VAL A 180 4.97 -5.22 1.07
C VAL A 180 5.35 -5.88 2.41
N ARG A 181 6.34 -6.79 2.41
CA ARG A 181 6.88 -7.42 3.64
C ARG A 181 7.44 -6.37 4.60
N LEU A 182 8.20 -5.40 4.09
CA LEU A 182 8.74 -4.29 4.87
C LEU A 182 7.62 -3.36 5.36
N ALA A 183 6.66 -3.02 4.51
CA ALA A 183 5.52 -2.18 4.88
C ALA A 183 4.68 -2.80 6.01
N MET A 184 4.39 -4.11 5.92
CA MET A 184 3.71 -4.85 7.00
C MET A 184 4.50 -4.80 8.30
N SER A 185 5.81 -5.08 8.25
CA SER A 185 6.66 -5.05 9.44
C SER A 185 6.74 -3.64 10.04
N LYS A 186 6.87 -2.61 9.21
CA LYS A 186 6.90 -1.21 9.66
C LYS A 186 5.59 -0.84 10.33
N LEU A 187 4.46 -1.08 9.66
CA LEU A 187 3.16 -0.67 10.19
C LEU A 187 2.77 -1.44 11.46
N LEU A 188 3.06 -2.74 11.55
CA LEU A 188 2.81 -3.50 12.79
C LEU A 188 3.50 -2.85 14.00
N ASN A 189 4.76 -2.45 13.84
CA ASN A 189 5.50 -1.79 14.91
C ASN A 189 5.02 -0.34 15.14
N SER A 190 4.65 0.39 14.08
CA SER A 190 4.11 1.76 14.20
C SER A 190 2.73 1.82 14.84
N LEU A 191 1.99 0.71 14.88
CA LEU A 191 0.70 0.57 15.55
C LEU A 191 0.84 -0.07 16.94
N SER A 192 2.03 -0.01 17.54
CA SER A 192 2.30 -0.49 18.89
C SER A 192 3.07 0.56 19.69
N TRP A 193 2.86 0.55 21.00
CA TRP A 193 3.62 1.33 21.98
C TRP A 193 4.85 0.58 22.51
N GLU A 194 5.14 -0.61 21.99
CA GLU A 194 6.31 -1.39 22.39
C GLU A 194 7.60 -0.85 21.79
N ARG A 195 8.67 -0.86 22.60
CA ARG A 195 10.01 -0.38 22.18
C ARG A 195 10.75 -1.44 21.38
N GLU A 196 10.49 -2.71 21.66
CA GLU A 196 11.12 -3.82 20.98
C GLU A 196 10.41 -4.07 19.65
N LEU A 197 11.13 -3.83 18.56
CA LEU A 197 10.61 -4.08 17.23
C LEU A 197 10.49 -5.58 16.98
N ILE A 198 9.34 -6.01 16.49
CA ILE A 198 9.15 -7.37 16.01
C ILE A 198 9.33 -7.47 14.51
N LYS A 199 9.86 -8.61 14.08
CA LYS A 199 9.82 -9.04 12.69
C LYS A 199 8.83 -10.20 12.56
N PRO A 200 7.71 -10.02 11.84
CA PRO A 200 6.81 -11.13 11.55
C PRO A 200 7.55 -12.28 10.88
N GLN A 201 7.32 -13.50 11.36
CA GLN A 201 8.06 -14.68 10.97
C GLN A 201 7.37 -15.38 9.79
N PRO A 202 8.01 -15.54 8.63
CA PRO A 202 7.44 -16.33 7.54
C PRO A 202 7.30 -17.80 7.97
N ILE A 203 6.17 -18.43 7.66
CA ILE A 203 5.91 -19.85 7.99
C ILE A 203 5.95 -20.75 6.75
N ASP A 204 6.22 -20.17 5.58
CA ASP A 204 6.18 -20.80 4.27
C ASP A 204 7.45 -20.51 3.45
N SER A 205 7.75 -21.37 2.48
CA SER A 205 8.95 -21.24 1.62
C SER A 205 8.88 -20.00 0.73
N GLU A 206 7.67 -19.63 0.30
CA GLU A 206 7.39 -18.49 -0.56
C GLU A 206 7.42 -17.16 0.21
N LYS A 207 7.53 -17.20 1.54
CA LYS A 207 7.48 -16.04 2.44
C LYS A 207 6.26 -15.17 2.14
N THR A 208 5.09 -15.76 2.17
CA THR A 208 3.80 -15.11 1.91
C THR A 208 2.84 -15.16 3.10
N VAL A 209 3.15 -15.94 4.14
CA VAL A 209 2.34 -16.05 5.35
C VAL A 209 3.22 -15.76 6.57
N PHE A 210 2.84 -14.76 7.35
CA PHE A 210 3.69 -14.17 8.39
C PHE A 210 3.03 -14.25 9.75
N ARG A 211 3.63 -14.98 10.69
CA ARG A 211 3.21 -15.07 12.08
C ARG A 211 3.73 -13.90 12.90
N PHE A 212 2.89 -13.40 13.80
CA PHE A 212 3.30 -12.54 14.91
C PHE A 212 2.51 -12.88 16.17
N ASP A 213 3.02 -12.45 17.32
CA ASP A 213 2.39 -12.65 18.63
C ASP A 213 1.79 -11.33 19.13
N LEU A 214 0.50 -11.35 19.48
CA LEU A 214 -0.20 -10.16 19.97
C LEU A 214 0.47 -9.53 21.19
N ARG A 215 1.06 -10.34 22.07
CA ARG A 215 1.69 -9.87 23.32
C ARG A 215 2.91 -9.01 23.04
N SER A 216 3.65 -9.31 21.98
CA SER A 216 4.82 -8.53 21.57
C SER A 216 4.47 -7.15 21.04
N LEU A 217 3.19 -6.88 20.76
CA LEU A 217 2.69 -5.56 20.37
C LEU A 217 1.82 -4.91 21.47
N ARG A 218 1.65 -5.57 22.62
CA ARG A 218 0.60 -5.29 23.64
C ARG A 218 -0.82 -5.24 23.08
N TRP A 219 -1.08 -5.91 21.98
CA TRP A 219 -2.42 -5.99 21.43
C TRP A 219 -3.25 -6.98 22.22
N SER A 220 -4.49 -6.59 22.50
CA SER A 220 -5.47 -7.49 23.11
C SER A 220 -6.19 -8.32 22.05
N ARG A 221 -7.06 -9.24 22.49
CA ARG A 221 -7.93 -9.97 21.56
C ARG A 221 -8.89 -9.01 20.87
N GLU A 222 -9.39 -8.02 21.58
CA GLU A 222 -10.31 -6.99 21.12
C GLU A 222 -9.65 -6.12 20.04
N THR A 223 -8.38 -5.73 20.21
CA THR A 223 -7.59 -5.02 19.18
C THR A 223 -7.56 -5.81 17.88
N TRP A 224 -7.29 -7.13 17.95
CA TRP A 224 -7.33 -8.00 16.78
C TRP A 224 -8.73 -8.15 16.19
N GLU A 225 -9.77 -8.24 17.02
CA GLU A 225 -11.15 -8.35 16.56
C GLU A 225 -11.60 -7.12 15.79
N GLN A 226 -11.18 -5.92 16.18
CA GLN A 226 -11.44 -4.69 15.43
C GLN A 226 -10.84 -4.76 14.02
N LEU A 227 -9.56 -5.13 13.89
CA LEU A 227 -8.91 -5.35 12.58
C LEU A 227 -9.64 -6.40 11.76
N ARG A 228 -9.96 -7.54 12.39
CA ARG A 228 -10.65 -8.64 11.72
C ARG A 228 -12.03 -8.21 11.23
N ASN A 229 -12.80 -7.46 12.01
CA ASN A 229 -14.14 -7.03 11.64
C ASN A 229 -14.13 -5.95 10.56
N ALA A 230 -13.11 -5.09 10.53
CA ALA A 230 -12.96 -4.08 9.50
C ALA A 230 -12.49 -4.67 8.15
N SER A 231 -11.82 -5.82 8.16
CA SER A 231 -11.30 -6.43 6.93
C SER A 231 -12.43 -7.00 6.05
N PRO A 232 -12.63 -6.49 4.81
CA PRO A 232 -13.71 -6.92 3.92
C PRO A 232 -13.47 -8.31 3.32
N PHE A 233 -12.24 -8.83 3.43
CA PHE A 233 -11.84 -10.10 2.84
C PHE A 233 -12.22 -11.29 3.73
N ALA A 234 -13.46 -11.31 4.22
CA ALA A 234 -14.02 -12.41 4.99
C ALA A 234 -14.04 -13.69 4.16
N PHE A 235 -13.50 -14.74 4.75
CA PHE A 235 -13.40 -16.06 4.15
C PHE A 235 -14.74 -16.80 4.38
N GLU A 236 -15.76 -16.52 3.57
CA GLU A 236 -17.15 -16.94 3.83
C GLU A 236 -17.41 -18.45 3.64
N SER A 237 -16.57 -19.16 2.89
CA SER A 237 -16.73 -20.61 2.72
C SER A 237 -16.13 -21.39 3.89
N SER A 238 -16.95 -22.24 4.51
CA SER A 238 -16.52 -23.23 5.50
C SER A 238 -15.42 -24.11 4.90
N ASN A 239 -14.32 -24.25 5.64
CA ASN A 239 -13.18 -25.06 5.27
C ASN A 239 -12.68 -25.74 6.55
N GLU A 240 -12.45 -27.06 6.50
CA GLU A 240 -12.01 -27.84 7.66
C GLU A 240 -10.75 -27.26 8.32
N TRP A 241 -9.81 -26.74 7.52
CA TRP A 241 -8.57 -26.15 8.01
C TRP A 241 -8.78 -24.78 8.64
N LEU A 242 -9.78 -24.02 8.19
CA LEU A 242 -10.17 -22.79 8.88
C LEU A 242 -10.76 -23.13 10.25
N THR A 243 -11.65 -24.12 10.33
CA THR A 243 -12.21 -24.60 11.61
C THR A 243 -11.09 -25.05 12.56
N GLU A 244 -10.13 -25.82 12.06
CA GLU A 244 -8.99 -26.27 12.86
C GLU A 244 -8.10 -25.11 13.34
N CYS A 245 -7.75 -24.17 12.44
CA CYS A 245 -7.03 -22.96 12.81
C CYS A 245 -7.77 -22.18 13.91
N SER A 246 -9.09 -22.08 13.80
CA SER A 246 -9.91 -21.33 14.75
C SER A 246 -9.96 -21.98 16.12
N GLN A 247 -10.05 -23.31 16.17
CA GLN A 247 -10.01 -24.07 17.43
C GLN A 247 -8.63 -23.97 18.08
N LEU A 248 -7.54 -24.11 17.31
CA LEU A 248 -6.18 -24.05 17.83
C LEU A 248 -5.81 -22.66 18.36
N SER A 249 -6.22 -21.60 17.66
CA SER A 249 -5.88 -20.22 17.99
C SER A 249 -6.91 -19.50 18.87
N ASP A 250 -8.02 -20.16 19.21
CA ASP A 250 -9.15 -19.56 19.90
C ASP A 250 -9.58 -18.22 19.27
N CYS A 251 -9.66 -18.23 17.92
CA CYS A 251 -9.95 -17.05 17.12
C CYS A 251 -10.67 -17.47 15.83
N PRO A 252 -11.88 -16.96 15.52
CA PRO A 252 -12.64 -17.39 14.34
C PRO A 252 -11.90 -17.27 13.00
N ARG A 253 -10.94 -16.33 12.93
CA ARG A 253 -10.04 -16.17 11.79
C ARG A 253 -8.74 -15.54 12.30
N PRO A 254 -7.65 -16.33 12.45
CA PRO A 254 -6.38 -15.81 12.94
C PRO A 254 -5.53 -15.15 11.85
N MET A 255 -6.06 -14.95 10.63
CA MET A 255 -5.33 -14.30 9.53
C MET A 255 -6.08 -13.12 8.90
N ILE A 256 -5.34 -12.13 8.41
CA ILE A 256 -5.86 -11.06 7.54
C ILE A 256 -4.90 -10.80 6.37
N ARG A 257 -5.40 -10.12 5.33
CA ARG A 257 -4.60 -9.71 4.18
C ARG A 257 -3.64 -8.58 4.57
N GLY A 258 -2.35 -8.78 4.26
CA GLY A 258 -1.28 -7.85 4.63
C GLY A 258 -1.32 -6.53 3.87
N ASP A 259 -1.72 -6.56 2.60
CA ASP A 259 -1.90 -5.35 1.77
C ASP A 259 -3.04 -4.47 2.27
N TRP A 260 -4.18 -5.09 2.60
CA TRP A 260 -5.30 -4.39 3.24
C TRP A 260 -4.89 -3.83 4.60
N PHE A 261 -4.21 -4.63 5.43
CA PHE A 261 -3.71 -4.14 6.72
C PHE A 261 -2.85 -2.88 6.55
N VAL A 262 -1.91 -2.89 5.60
CA VAL A 262 -1.06 -1.73 5.30
C VAL A 262 -1.89 -0.51 4.85
N ALA A 263 -2.84 -0.71 3.94
CA ALA A 263 -3.61 0.38 3.34
C ALA A 263 -4.65 0.99 4.28
N ASP A 264 -5.27 0.19 5.14
CA ASP A 264 -6.44 0.58 5.91
C ASP A 264 -6.10 0.82 7.39
N ALA A 265 -5.22 0.02 8.01
CA ALA A 265 -4.87 0.19 9.42
C ALA A 265 -3.96 1.42 9.67
N SER A 266 -3.35 1.95 8.62
CA SER A 266 -2.57 3.21 8.66
C SER A 266 -3.44 4.47 8.65
N ARG A 267 -4.77 4.34 8.64
CA ARG A 267 -5.72 5.46 8.50
C ARG A 267 -6.80 5.44 9.58
N PRO A 268 -7.38 6.60 9.95
CA PRO A 268 -8.56 6.64 10.81
C PRO A 268 -9.74 5.87 10.18
N PRO A 269 -10.60 5.21 10.99
CA PRO A 269 -10.56 5.18 12.46
C PRO A 269 -9.60 4.13 13.04
N LEU A 270 -9.13 3.16 12.25
CA LEU A 270 -8.30 2.05 12.74
C LEU A 270 -6.97 2.53 13.34
N TYR A 271 -6.30 3.48 12.69
CA TYR A 271 -5.04 4.03 13.20
C TYR A 271 -5.19 4.57 14.63
N HIS A 272 -6.27 5.31 14.90
CA HIS A 272 -6.55 5.85 16.23
C HIS A 272 -6.93 4.74 17.22
N SER A 273 -7.81 3.82 16.82
CA SER A 273 -8.31 2.78 17.73
C SER A 273 -7.24 1.76 18.12
N LEU A 274 -6.32 1.42 17.21
CA LEU A 274 -5.24 0.46 17.47
C LEU A 274 -4.14 1.03 18.37
N LEU A 275 -3.90 2.33 18.28
CA LEU A 275 -2.98 3.04 19.16
C LEU A 275 -3.66 3.56 20.44
N ASP A 276 -4.97 3.38 20.58
CA ASP A 276 -5.77 3.98 21.67
C ASP A 276 -5.49 5.49 21.78
N LEU A 277 -5.49 6.17 20.63
CA LEU A 277 -5.25 7.62 20.58
C LEU A 277 -6.51 8.39 20.97
N PRO A 278 -6.41 9.36 21.88
CA PRO A 278 -7.51 10.20 22.27
C PRO A 278 -7.85 11.20 21.16
N ASP A 279 -9.13 11.59 21.11
CA ASP A 279 -9.64 12.56 20.13
C ASP A 279 -9.23 14.02 20.42
N THR A 280 -8.57 14.27 21.57
CA THR A 280 -8.20 15.62 22.02
C THR A 280 -6.73 15.72 22.43
N LEU A 281 -6.17 16.92 22.25
CA LEU A 281 -4.80 17.22 22.69
C LEU A 281 -4.63 17.03 24.21
N ASP A 282 -5.62 17.45 25.00
CA ASP A 282 -5.63 17.25 26.46
C ASP A 282 -5.62 15.77 26.84
N GLY A 283 -6.33 14.94 26.08
CA GLY A 283 -6.29 13.49 26.23
C GLY A 283 -4.89 12.95 25.97
N LEU A 284 -4.25 13.41 24.89
CA LEU A 284 -2.90 12.97 24.51
C LEU A 284 -1.86 13.42 25.53
N GLU A 285 -1.98 14.65 26.04
CA GLU A 285 -1.17 15.14 27.16
C GLU A 285 -1.26 14.22 28.38
N ASN A 286 -2.47 13.80 28.76
CA ASN A 286 -2.67 12.91 29.90
C ASN A 286 -2.07 11.52 29.64
N GLN A 287 -2.25 10.98 28.44
CA GLN A 287 -1.69 9.70 28.02
C GLN A 287 -0.16 9.71 28.05
N LEU A 288 0.46 10.77 27.50
CA LEU A 288 1.92 10.98 27.49
C LEU A 288 2.47 11.50 28.83
N ARG A 289 1.60 11.78 29.81
CA ARG A 289 1.94 12.34 31.12
C ARG A 289 2.75 13.63 31.03
N ILE A 290 2.35 14.52 30.12
CA ILE A 290 2.95 15.84 29.92
C ILE A 290 1.92 16.95 29.99
N LYS A 291 2.39 18.16 30.32
CA LYS A 291 1.61 19.39 30.21
C LYS A 291 2.41 20.44 29.45
N PHE A 292 2.02 20.71 28.22
CA PHE A 292 2.74 21.60 27.30
C PHE A 292 2.86 23.00 27.90
N GLN A 293 1.74 23.57 28.33
CA GLN A 293 1.68 24.91 28.91
C GLN A 293 2.56 25.03 30.17
N GLN A 294 2.49 24.04 31.07
CA GLN A 294 3.32 24.02 32.26
C GLN A 294 4.82 23.88 31.93
N ASN A 295 5.16 23.12 30.89
CA ASN A 295 6.55 23.00 30.44
C ASN A 295 7.09 24.33 29.90
N ILE A 296 6.26 25.13 29.23
CA ILE A 296 6.62 26.46 28.74
C ILE A 296 6.83 27.40 29.93
N GLU A 297 5.89 27.44 30.88
CA GLU A 297 5.96 28.33 32.07
C GLU A 297 7.14 28.03 33.00
N GLN A 298 7.65 26.80 32.95
CA GLN A 298 8.78 26.34 33.77
C GLN A 298 10.11 26.30 32.98
N ASP A 299 10.17 26.90 31.79
CA ASP A 299 11.36 26.92 30.93
C ASP A 299 11.92 25.51 30.59
N ARG A 300 11.03 24.50 30.53
CA ARG A 300 11.37 23.10 30.20
C ARG A 300 11.12 22.74 28.74
N ALA A 301 10.43 23.60 27.99
CA ALA A 301 10.20 23.44 26.56
C ALA A 301 11.30 24.15 25.75
N ALA A 302 11.78 23.53 24.67
CA ALA A 302 12.58 24.22 23.67
C ALA A 302 11.68 24.63 22.50
N ARG A 303 11.76 25.89 22.05
CA ARG A 303 10.90 26.44 20.99
C ARG A 303 11.73 27.06 19.88
N ALA A 304 11.29 26.87 18.63
CA ALA A 304 11.84 27.55 17.46
C ALA A 304 10.70 28.03 16.55
N GLY A 305 10.90 29.18 15.91
CA GLY A 305 9.93 29.78 14.99
C GLY A 305 10.53 30.00 13.60
N PHE A 306 9.72 29.83 12.57
CA PHE A 306 10.09 29.96 11.17
C PHE A 306 9.14 30.95 10.49
N THR A 307 9.67 31.89 9.70
CA THR A 307 8.85 32.76 8.83
C THR A 307 8.26 31.99 7.66
N GLN A 308 8.98 30.98 7.18
CA GLN A 308 8.58 30.15 6.05
C GLN A 308 9.01 28.70 6.33
N SER A 309 8.03 27.84 6.58
CA SER A 309 8.22 26.40 6.79
C SER A 309 8.23 25.64 5.47
N GLY A 310 9.13 24.67 5.29
CA GLY A 310 9.07 23.76 4.13
C GLY A 310 7.92 22.74 4.20
N VAL A 311 7.23 22.63 5.33
CA VAL A 311 6.09 21.71 5.52
C VAL A 311 4.77 22.43 5.24
N SER A 312 4.55 23.59 5.87
CA SER A 312 3.30 24.35 5.74
C SER A 312 3.37 25.51 4.73
N ASN A 313 4.56 25.81 4.18
CA ASN A 313 4.84 26.99 3.33
C ASN A 313 4.44 28.33 3.96
N ASN A 314 4.22 28.32 5.28
CA ASN A 314 3.69 29.39 6.08
C ASN A 314 4.53 29.58 7.35
N PRO A 315 4.30 30.64 8.14
CA PRO A 315 4.93 30.76 9.45
C PRO A 315 4.58 29.57 10.34
N ARG A 316 5.54 29.08 11.11
CA ARG A 316 5.40 27.89 11.96
C ARG A 316 6.20 28.03 13.25
N ILE A 317 5.65 27.55 14.35
CA ILE A 317 6.40 27.29 15.58
C ILE A 317 6.51 25.78 15.76
N ILE A 318 7.67 25.32 16.27
CA ILE A 318 7.84 23.97 16.79
C ILE A 318 8.28 24.05 18.25
N GLU A 319 7.82 23.09 19.02
CA GLU A 319 8.13 22.96 20.44
C GLU A 319 8.56 21.53 20.73
N ARG A 320 9.59 21.38 21.56
CA ARG A 320 10.08 20.10 22.04
C ARG A 320 9.90 20.01 23.53
N HIS A 321 9.17 18.98 23.96
CA HIS A 321 8.91 18.65 25.34
C HIS A 321 9.52 17.29 25.66
N ARG A 322 10.19 17.19 26.81
CA ARG A 322 10.70 15.90 27.29
C ARG A 322 9.54 15.07 27.84
N ILE A 323 9.46 13.81 27.44
CA ILE A 323 8.54 12.81 28.02
C ILE A 323 9.38 11.76 28.78
N SER A 324 8.75 10.79 29.46
CA SER A 324 9.51 9.75 30.21
C SER A 324 10.55 9.05 29.33
N ASP A 325 10.19 8.78 28.08
CA ASP A 325 10.92 7.88 27.19
C ASP A 325 11.32 8.50 25.85
N GLY A 326 11.59 9.81 25.81
CA GLY A 326 12.05 10.48 24.59
C GLY A 326 11.61 11.93 24.56
N TYR A 327 11.06 12.33 23.42
CA TYR A 327 10.54 13.67 23.22
C TYR A 327 9.18 13.64 22.55
N CYS A 328 8.33 14.60 22.94
CA CYS A 328 7.13 14.97 22.22
C CYS A 328 7.37 16.31 21.55
N TRP A 329 7.09 16.39 20.27
CA TRP A 329 7.17 17.56 19.44
C TRP A 329 5.77 18.00 19.06
N ILE A 330 5.48 19.28 19.21
CA ILE A 330 4.24 19.88 18.74
C ILE A 330 4.59 21.01 17.77
N SER A 331 3.82 21.12 16.68
CA SER A 331 3.88 22.28 15.81
C SER A 331 2.62 23.12 15.91
N HIS A 332 2.79 24.40 15.60
CA HIS A 332 1.74 25.37 15.45
C HIS A 332 1.94 26.06 14.09
N ASP A 333 1.00 25.83 13.18
CA ASP A 333 1.00 26.37 11.84
C ASP A 333 0.03 27.56 11.76
N PHE A 334 0.44 28.61 11.04
CA PHE A 334 -0.29 29.87 10.96
C PHE A 334 -0.65 30.21 9.51
N ALA A 335 -1.92 30.45 9.21
CA ALA A 335 -2.38 30.86 7.88
C ALA A 335 -2.10 32.34 7.57
N SER A 336 -1.73 33.13 8.59
CA SER A 336 -1.40 34.56 8.43
C SER A 336 -0.35 35.01 9.44
N SER A 337 0.14 36.24 9.27
CA SER A 337 1.09 36.89 10.17
C SER A 337 0.53 38.18 10.78
N VAL A 338 -0.80 38.25 10.96
CA VAL A 338 -1.54 39.42 11.46
C VAL A 338 -2.15 39.11 12.83
N GLY A 339 -2.24 40.12 13.70
CA GLY A 339 -2.85 39.96 15.03
C GLY A 339 -2.19 38.86 15.86
N ASN A 340 -3.01 38.00 16.46
CA ASN A 340 -2.56 36.89 17.31
C ASN A 340 -1.92 35.72 16.54
N ALA A 341 -1.99 35.73 15.21
CA ALA A 341 -1.23 34.80 14.35
C ALA A 341 0.22 35.29 14.10
N ASN A 342 0.55 36.52 14.50
CA ASN A 342 1.91 37.04 14.43
C ASN A 342 2.73 36.62 15.67
N PHE A 343 3.34 35.45 15.62
CA PHE A 343 4.14 34.97 16.74
C PHE A 343 5.41 35.80 17.01
N PHE A 344 5.87 36.65 16.08
CA PHE A 344 6.97 37.60 16.37
C PHE A 344 6.53 38.66 17.38
N ARG A 345 5.25 39.02 17.39
CA ARG A 345 4.67 39.92 18.38
C ARG A 345 4.19 39.18 19.62
N HIS A 346 3.68 37.96 19.45
CA HIS A 346 3.10 37.16 20.53
C HIS A 346 3.74 35.76 20.61
N PRO A 347 5.02 35.64 20.99
CA PRO A 347 5.75 34.38 20.91
C PRO A 347 5.28 33.32 21.92
N LEU A 348 4.52 33.72 22.95
CA LEU A 348 4.01 32.84 24.02
C LEU A 348 2.48 32.75 24.08
N GLN A 349 1.76 33.64 23.38
CA GLN A 349 0.31 33.75 23.44
C GLN A 349 -0.25 33.99 22.05
N PHE A 350 -0.36 32.92 21.27
CA PHE A 350 -0.76 32.99 19.87
C PHE A 350 -2.01 32.14 19.60
N GLN A 351 -2.62 32.37 18.45
CA GLN A 351 -3.69 31.52 17.93
C GLN A 351 -3.17 30.86 16.65
N ALA A 352 -3.00 29.54 16.70
CA ALA A 352 -2.60 28.74 15.55
C ALA A 352 -3.82 28.23 14.79
N ASP A 353 -3.66 27.99 13.48
CA ASP A 353 -4.71 27.50 12.59
C ASP A 353 -4.66 25.96 12.41
N GLY A 354 -3.52 25.36 12.77
CA GLY A 354 -3.31 23.92 12.71
C GLY A 354 -1.99 23.51 13.36
N GLY A 355 -1.66 22.23 13.24
CA GLY A 355 -0.42 21.68 13.76
C GLY A 355 -0.40 20.16 13.71
N GLU A 356 0.72 19.60 14.17
CA GLU A 356 0.92 18.18 14.32
C GLU A 356 1.62 17.86 15.65
N VAL A 357 1.43 16.64 16.15
CA VAL A 357 2.14 16.12 17.32
C VAL A 357 2.91 14.87 16.91
N ILE A 358 4.21 14.85 17.19
CA ILE A 358 5.11 13.73 16.90
C ILE A 358 5.79 13.32 18.20
N PHE A 359 5.66 12.07 18.59
CA PHE A 359 6.28 11.55 19.82
C PHE A 359 7.03 10.25 19.54
N SER A 360 8.07 10.00 20.35
CA SER A 360 8.99 8.86 20.25
C SER A 360 9.00 8.04 21.52
#